data_AF-A0A923X1U5-F1
#
_entry.id   AF-A0A923X1U5-F1
#
_cell.length_a   1.000
_cell.length_b   1.000
_cell.length_c   1.000
_cell.angle_alpha   90.00
_cell.angle_beta   90.00
_cell.angle_gamma   90.00
#
_symmetry.space_group_name_H-M   'P 1'
#
loop_
_entity.id
_entity.type
_entity.pdbx_description
1 polymer ?
#
loop_
_entity_poly.entity_id
_entity_poly.type
_entity_poly.pdbx_seq_one_letter_code
_entity_poly.pdbx_strand_id
1 'polypeptide(L)'
;MREMTFQNVTLLYNELHSHHANSICVFDLDSTIFNVSPRSEKILHEFALTNNFPDLLKINIKMQDWGIYEALLRAGYTKVQNEDLHMSLKKWWNEKFFSHDYIHYDTPYLGAIHFVQSLASCGVSIHYLTGRDVFRMGTGTSDVLKKWGLPHAPSQIHLKPRKDMDDHLFKLEWLQKLRSDFPSSTIYLFENEPVNINLVGDKMPDVRVIYMNTTHSRRENVRAPHTEIFNYTIERD
;
A
#
# COMPACT_ATOMS: atom_id res chain seq x y z
N MET A 1 -0.91 19.96 -12.49
CA MET A 1 -0.57 18.70 -11.78
C MET A 1 -1.82 17.93 -11.36
N ARG A 2 -2.74 18.51 -10.55
CA ARG A 2 -3.98 17.82 -10.14
C ARG A 2 -4.92 17.42 -11.29
N GLU A 3 -5.13 18.28 -12.30
CA GLU A 3 -5.98 17.95 -13.47
C GLU A 3 -5.43 16.77 -14.30
N MET A 4 -4.11 16.70 -14.49
CA MET A 4 -3.48 15.56 -15.18
C MET A 4 -3.68 14.25 -14.40
N THR A 5 -3.77 14.30 -13.07
CA THR A 5 -4.03 13.11 -12.26
C THR A 5 -5.42 12.54 -12.45
N PHE A 6 -6.46 13.39 -12.46
CA PHE A 6 -7.84 12.92 -12.59
C PHE A 6 -8.11 12.34 -13.98
N GLN A 7 -7.60 13.00 -15.03
CA GLN A 7 -7.63 12.48 -16.39
C GLN A 7 -6.98 11.09 -16.47
N ASN A 8 -5.83 10.89 -15.81
CA ASN A 8 -5.16 9.59 -15.80
C ASN A 8 -6.01 8.47 -15.18
N VAL A 9 -6.69 8.74 -14.06
CA VAL A 9 -7.52 7.73 -13.37
C VAL A 9 -8.76 7.39 -14.20
N THR A 10 -9.45 8.37 -14.76
CA THR A 10 -10.62 8.13 -15.61
C THR A 10 -10.26 7.40 -16.90
N LEU A 11 -9.15 7.79 -17.56
CA LEU A 11 -8.67 7.10 -18.76
C LEU A 11 -8.27 5.64 -18.46
N LEU A 12 -7.53 5.42 -17.37
CA LEU A 12 -7.16 4.09 -16.90
C LEU A 12 -8.40 3.24 -16.57
N TYR A 13 -9.39 3.83 -15.90
CA TYR A 13 -10.64 3.15 -15.57
C TYR A 13 -11.39 2.72 -16.85
N ASN A 14 -11.54 3.62 -17.82
CA ASN A 14 -12.22 3.33 -19.07
C ASN A 14 -11.49 2.26 -19.89
N GLU A 15 -10.16 2.28 -19.89
CA GLU A 15 -9.33 1.25 -20.50
C GLU A 15 -9.55 -0.12 -19.85
N LEU A 16 -9.43 -0.21 -18.53
CA LEU A 16 -9.65 -1.44 -17.77
C LEU A 16 -11.07 -1.98 -17.95
N HIS A 17 -12.05 -1.09 -18.02
CA HIS A 17 -13.44 -1.45 -18.27
C HIS A 17 -13.66 -1.96 -19.70
N SER A 18 -12.95 -1.42 -20.69
CA SER A 18 -13.05 -1.85 -22.10
C SER A 18 -12.37 -3.21 -22.33
N HIS A 19 -11.30 -3.49 -21.60
CA HIS A 19 -10.52 -4.73 -21.71
C HIS A 19 -10.72 -5.71 -20.54
N HIS A 20 -11.86 -5.61 -19.85
CA HIS A 20 -12.11 -6.28 -18.56
C HIS A 20 -11.86 -7.78 -18.58
N ALA A 21 -12.33 -8.49 -19.63
CA ALA A 21 -12.22 -9.94 -19.74
C ALA A 21 -10.78 -10.47 -19.85
N ASN A 22 -9.81 -9.61 -20.16
CA ASN A 22 -8.40 -9.98 -20.33
C ASN A 22 -7.46 -9.16 -19.41
N SER A 23 -8.01 -8.43 -18.45
CA SER A 23 -7.25 -7.58 -17.54
C SER A 23 -7.14 -8.20 -16.16
N ILE A 24 -5.91 -8.22 -15.62
CA ILE A 24 -5.62 -8.62 -14.25
C ILE A 24 -5.02 -7.42 -13.53
N CYS A 25 -5.70 -6.96 -12.47
CA CYS A 25 -5.19 -5.89 -11.62
C CYS A 25 -4.63 -6.48 -10.32
N VAL A 26 -3.37 -6.16 -10.05
CA VAL A 26 -2.61 -6.56 -8.88
C VAL A 26 -2.37 -5.31 -8.05
N PHE A 27 -2.89 -5.26 -6.83
CA PHE A 27 -2.76 -4.12 -5.93
C PHE A 27 -1.86 -4.46 -4.75
N ASP A 28 -0.88 -3.61 -4.46
CA ASP A 28 -0.37 -3.54 -3.10
C ASP A 28 -1.43 -2.95 -2.15
N LEU A 29 -1.22 -3.11 -0.84
CA LEU A 29 -2.13 -2.62 0.19
C LEU A 29 -1.59 -1.38 0.91
N ASP A 30 -0.39 -1.48 1.49
CA ASP A 30 0.12 -0.49 2.44
C ASP A 30 0.61 0.75 1.69
N SER A 31 -0.10 1.85 1.88
CA SER A 31 0.10 3.10 1.13
C SER A 31 -0.31 3.04 -0.34
N THR A 32 -0.84 1.91 -0.83
CA THR A 32 -1.45 1.81 -2.17
C THR A 32 -2.97 1.92 -2.10
N ILE A 33 -3.66 0.92 -1.53
CA ILE A 33 -5.11 0.99 -1.28
C ILE A 33 -5.42 1.68 0.04
N PHE A 34 -4.59 1.45 1.05
CA PHE A 34 -4.82 1.90 2.42
C PHE A 34 -3.78 2.92 2.88
N ASN A 35 -4.25 4.07 3.36
CA ASN A 35 -3.48 5.00 4.16
C ASN A 35 -3.22 4.41 5.56
N VAL A 36 -1.94 4.24 5.88
CA VAL A 36 -1.44 3.62 7.11
C VAL A 36 -1.05 4.62 8.21
N SER A 37 -1.19 5.93 7.94
CA SER A 37 -0.90 6.98 8.94
C SER A 37 -1.79 6.89 10.19
N PRO A 38 -3.11 6.58 10.11
CA PRO A 38 -3.93 6.48 11.33
C PRO A 38 -3.52 5.28 12.21
N ARG A 39 -3.11 4.16 11.60
CA ARG A 39 -2.51 3.03 12.31
C ARG A 39 -1.25 3.45 13.06
N SER A 40 -0.34 4.18 12.40
CA SER A 40 0.89 4.67 13.04
C SER A 40 0.63 5.68 14.16
N GLU A 41 -0.35 6.57 13.99
CA GLU A 41 -0.76 7.55 15.00
C GLU A 41 -1.32 6.86 16.24
N LYS A 42 -2.21 5.89 16.05
CA LYS A 42 -2.77 5.10 17.15
C LYS A 42 -1.68 4.40 17.96
N ILE A 43 -0.71 3.80 17.28
CA ILE A 43 0.44 3.14 17.91
C ILE A 43 1.29 4.14 18.71
N LEU A 44 1.53 5.34 18.16
CA LEU A 44 2.26 6.41 18.84
C LEU A 44 1.51 6.87 20.11
N HIS A 45 0.20 7.09 20.01
CA HIS A 45 -0.61 7.53 21.15
C HIS A 45 -0.69 6.46 22.24
N GLU A 46 -0.76 5.18 21.89
CA GLU A 46 -0.71 4.10 22.88
C GLU A 46 0.65 3.98 23.55
N PHE A 47 1.74 4.16 22.81
CA PHE A 47 3.07 4.26 23.41
C PHE A 47 3.14 5.41 24.41
N ALA A 48 2.60 6.58 24.03
CA ALA A 48 2.57 7.77 24.85
C ALA A 48 1.85 7.55 26.19
N LEU A 49 0.67 6.92 26.16
CA LEU A 49 -0.09 6.59 27.37
C LEU A 49 0.64 5.55 28.23
N THR A 50 1.16 4.48 27.61
CA THR A 50 1.79 3.37 28.32
C THR A 50 3.08 3.79 29.03
N ASN A 51 3.83 4.72 28.43
CA ASN A 51 5.14 5.14 28.92
C ASN A 51 5.14 6.55 29.53
N ASN A 52 3.96 7.12 29.79
CA ASN A 52 3.78 8.43 30.43
C ASN A 52 4.47 9.60 29.70
N PHE A 53 4.31 9.66 28.37
CA PHE A 53 4.75 10.77 27.51
C PHE A 53 3.56 11.55 26.94
N PRO A 54 2.81 12.32 27.77
CA PRO A 54 1.56 12.96 27.35
C PRO A 54 1.71 13.92 26.17
N ASP A 55 2.88 14.53 25.96
CA ASP A 55 3.11 15.45 24.84
C ASP A 55 3.08 14.75 23.48
N LEU A 56 3.39 13.45 23.41
CA LEU A 56 3.32 12.68 22.16
C LEU A 56 1.87 12.49 21.67
N LEU A 57 0.87 12.66 22.55
CA LEU A 57 -0.55 12.60 22.17
C LEU A 57 -0.98 13.77 21.27
N LYS A 58 -0.20 14.86 21.25
CA LYS A 58 -0.45 16.04 20.42
C LYS A 58 0.10 15.87 19.00
N ILE A 59 0.87 14.82 18.76
CA ILE A 59 1.53 14.56 17.48
C ILE A 59 0.55 13.83 16.57
N ASN A 60 0.33 14.41 15.39
CA ASN A 60 -0.43 13.78 14.32
C ASN A 60 0.52 13.22 13.25
N ILE A 61 0.23 12.01 12.77
CA ILE A 61 0.94 11.40 11.65
C ILE A 61 0.26 11.82 10.36
N LYS A 62 1.02 12.45 9.47
CA LYS A 62 0.53 12.86 8.15
C LYS A 62 0.57 11.67 7.20
N MET A 63 -0.32 11.68 6.22
CA MET A 63 -0.38 10.65 5.16
C MET A 63 0.91 10.56 4.32
N GLN A 64 1.70 11.64 4.25
CA GLN A 64 2.97 11.68 3.54
C GLN A 64 4.14 11.17 4.39
N ASP A 65 3.91 10.90 5.68
CA ASP A 65 4.96 10.45 6.57
C ASP A 65 5.32 9.01 6.28
N TRP A 66 6.62 8.71 6.27
CA TRP A 66 7.09 7.34 6.26
C TRP A 66 7.37 6.86 7.69
N GLY A 67 6.40 6.14 8.26
CA GLY A 67 6.40 5.74 9.66
C GLY A 67 6.11 6.92 10.59
N ILE A 68 6.84 7.01 11.70
CA ILE A 68 6.59 7.99 12.78
C ILE A 68 7.68 9.05 12.93
N TYR A 69 8.85 8.83 12.30
CA TYR A 69 10.03 9.67 12.51
C TYR A 69 9.80 11.12 12.10
N GLU A 70 9.15 11.32 10.96
CA GLU A 70 8.93 12.66 10.40
C GLU A 70 7.96 13.48 11.25
N ALA A 71 6.97 12.81 11.84
CA ALA A 71 6.05 13.45 12.78
C ALA A 71 6.76 13.85 14.08
N LEU A 72 7.62 12.98 14.63
CA LEU A 72 8.46 13.30 15.78
C LEU A 72 9.38 14.50 15.50
N LEU A 73 10.04 14.50 14.34
CA LEU A 73 10.93 15.57 13.94
C LEU A 73 10.19 16.92 13.85
N ARG A 74 9.01 16.94 13.23
CA ARG A 74 8.17 18.15 13.16
C ARG A 74 7.71 18.64 14.54
N ALA A 75 7.56 17.74 15.50
CA ALA A 75 7.21 18.05 16.88
C ALA A 75 8.43 18.41 17.75
N GLY A 76 9.64 18.47 17.18
CA GLY A 76 10.87 18.83 17.90
C GLY A 76 11.61 17.67 18.55
N TYR A 77 11.13 16.43 18.42
CA TYR A 77 11.81 15.24 18.95
C TYR A 77 12.87 14.74 17.97
N THR A 78 14.03 15.40 17.93
CA THR A 78 15.15 14.97 17.08
C THR A 78 15.79 13.69 17.61
N LYS A 79 16.35 12.85 16.73
CA LYS A 79 17.03 11.60 17.12
C LYS A 79 18.24 11.83 18.03
N VAL A 80 18.98 12.91 17.78
CA VAL A 80 20.19 13.26 18.56
C VAL A 80 19.83 13.61 20.00
N GLN A 81 18.73 14.34 20.21
CA GLN A 81 18.32 14.79 21.55
C GLN A 81 17.47 13.74 22.28
N ASN A 82 16.86 12.79 21.57
CA ASN A 82 15.86 11.88 22.10
C ASN A 82 16.14 10.43 21.69
N GLU A 83 17.41 10.00 21.71
CA GLU A 83 17.83 8.70 21.17
C GLU A 83 17.09 7.51 21.81
N ASP A 84 17.02 7.45 23.14
CA ASP A 84 16.33 6.38 23.88
C ASP A 84 14.84 6.32 23.56
N LEU A 85 14.18 7.48 23.46
CA LEU A 85 12.79 7.58 23.04
C LEU A 85 12.63 7.03 21.62
N HIS A 86 13.46 7.47 20.66
CA HIS A 86 13.40 6.98 19.28
C HIS A 86 13.64 5.48 19.18
N MET A 87 14.58 4.92 19.94
CA MET A 87 14.86 3.48 19.94
C MET A 87 13.70 2.67 20.50
N SER A 88 13.20 3.03 21.68
CA SER A 88 12.09 2.37 22.36
C SER A 88 10.80 2.44 21.53
N LEU A 89 10.47 3.63 21.01
CA LEU A 89 9.29 3.87 20.20
C LEU A 89 9.39 3.21 18.82
N LYS A 90 10.57 3.16 18.17
CA LYS A 90 10.75 2.40 16.92
C LYS A 90 10.50 0.91 17.14
N LYS A 91 11.02 0.33 18.24
CA LYS A 91 10.79 -1.07 18.58
C LYS A 91 9.30 -1.34 18.81
N TRP A 92 8.66 -0.53 19.66
CA TRP A 92 7.22 -0.60 19.91
C TRP A 92 6.42 -0.49 18.63
N TRP A 93 6.73 0.51 17.80
CA TRP A 93 6.03 0.74 16.55
C TRP A 93 6.19 -0.45 15.60
N ASN A 94 7.38 -1.02 15.47
CA ASN A 94 7.59 -2.18 14.59
C ASN A 94 6.78 -3.40 15.05
N GLU A 95 6.76 -3.68 16.35
CA GLU A 95 6.02 -4.81 16.93
C GLU A 95 4.52 -4.68 16.70
N LYS A 96 3.96 -3.48 16.83
CA LYS A 96 2.51 -3.23 16.66
C LYS A 96 2.09 -3.00 15.20
N PHE A 97 2.91 -2.32 14.41
CA PHE A 97 2.58 -2.00 13.02
C PHE A 97 2.49 -3.27 12.17
N PHE A 98 3.39 -4.23 12.42
CA PHE A 98 3.38 -5.53 11.76
C PHE A 98 2.62 -6.59 12.58
N SER A 99 1.41 -6.26 13.03
CA SER A 99 0.49 -7.21 13.67
C SER A 99 -0.93 -7.06 13.12
N HIS A 100 -1.74 -8.11 13.24
CA HIS A 100 -3.15 -8.07 12.86
C HIS A 100 -3.98 -7.12 13.73
N ASP A 101 -3.56 -6.86 14.96
CA ASP A 101 -4.30 -6.06 15.96
C ASP A 101 -4.43 -4.58 15.60
N TYR A 102 -3.65 -4.06 14.65
CA TYR A 102 -3.68 -2.63 14.30
C TYR A 102 -4.10 -2.35 12.86
N ILE A 103 -4.24 -3.38 12.02
CA ILE A 103 -4.59 -3.23 10.59
C ILE A 103 -5.96 -2.57 10.44
N HIS A 104 -6.89 -2.76 11.38
CA HIS A 104 -8.24 -2.19 11.27
C HIS A 104 -8.31 -0.66 11.37
N TYR A 105 -7.22 -0.01 11.80
CA TYR A 105 -7.06 1.45 11.80
C TYR A 105 -6.66 1.99 10.41
N ASP A 106 -6.23 1.14 9.49
CA ASP A 106 -5.98 1.54 8.12
C ASP A 106 -7.26 2.08 7.48
N THR A 107 -7.13 3.17 6.71
CA THR A 107 -8.25 3.83 6.02
C THR A 107 -7.98 3.85 4.52
N PRO A 108 -8.97 3.65 3.65
CA PRO A 108 -8.73 3.63 2.21
C PRO A 108 -8.34 5.01 1.70
N TYR A 109 -7.49 5.06 0.67
CA TYR A 109 -7.31 6.29 -0.09
C TYR A 109 -8.60 6.69 -0.81
N LEU A 110 -8.71 7.98 -1.11
CA LEU A 110 -9.89 8.54 -1.77
C LEU A 110 -10.18 7.80 -3.08
N GLY A 111 -11.42 7.33 -3.24
CA GLY A 111 -11.89 6.58 -4.40
C GLY A 111 -11.49 5.10 -4.45
N ALA A 112 -10.55 4.63 -3.63
CA ALA A 112 -9.92 3.31 -3.80
C ALA A 112 -10.95 2.17 -3.75
N ILE A 113 -11.87 2.24 -2.78
CA ILE A 113 -12.92 1.23 -2.61
C ILE A 113 -13.85 1.17 -3.82
N HIS A 114 -14.39 2.31 -4.24
CA HIS A 114 -15.28 2.38 -5.40
C HIS A 114 -14.57 1.91 -6.68
N PHE A 115 -13.31 2.31 -6.89
CA PHE A 115 -12.52 1.92 -8.04
C PHE A 115 -12.36 0.40 -8.12
N VAL A 116 -11.85 -0.24 -7.06
CA VAL A 116 -11.63 -1.70 -7.05
C VAL A 116 -12.94 -2.47 -7.17
N GLN A 117 -13.99 -2.06 -6.45
CA GLN A 117 -15.30 -2.70 -6.54
C GLN A 117 -15.91 -2.59 -7.93
N SER A 118 -15.78 -1.43 -8.58
CA SER A 118 -16.28 -1.22 -9.93
C SER A 118 -15.56 -2.13 -10.93
N LEU A 119 -14.22 -2.19 -10.87
CA LEU A 119 -13.45 -3.10 -11.72
C LEU A 119 -13.84 -4.56 -11.53
N ALA A 120 -13.96 -5.01 -10.27
CA ALA A 120 -14.39 -6.36 -9.95
C ALA A 120 -15.80 -6.66 -10.51
N SER A 121 -16.73 -5.71 -10.41
CA SER A 121 -18.10 -5.85 -10.91
C SER A 121 -18.17 -5.97 -12.44
N CYS A 122 -17.18 -5.42 -13.14
CA CYS A 122 -17.04 -5.53 -14.59
C CYS A 122 -16.30 -6.79 -15.04
N GLY A 123 -15.88 -7.65 -14.10
CA GLY A 123 -15.20 -8.91 -14.41
C GLY A 123 -13.68 -8.82 -14.54
N VAL A 124 -13.06 -7.69 -14.15
CA VAL A 124 -11.60 -7.61 -14.04
C VAL A 124 -11.12 -8.53 -12.92
N SER A 125 -10.08 -9.33 -13.17
CA SER A 125 -9.49 -10.18 -12.12
C SER A 125 -8.71 -9.32 -11.13
N ILE A 126 -9.08 -9.39 -9.84
CA ILE A 126 -8.44 -8.60 -8.77
C ILE A 126 -7.60 -9.52 -7.87
N HIS A 127 -6.34 -9.15 -7.68
CA HIS A 127 -5.44 -9.74 -6.69
C HIS A 127 -4.78 -8.65 -5.84
N TYR A 128 -4.47 -8.98 -4.59
CA TYR A 128 -3.69 -8.17 -3.66
C TYR A 128 -2.37 -8.86 -3.41
N LEU A 129 -1.27 -8.16 -3.69
CA LEU A 129 0.09 -8.67 -3.54
C LEU A 129 0.87 -7.74 -2.62
N THR A 130 1.11 -8.19 -1.39
CA THR A 130 1.56 -7.30 -0.31
C THR A 130 2.75 -7.85 0.45
N GLY A 131 3.58 -6.93 0.96
CA GLY A 131 4.71 -7.24 1.84
C GLY A 131 4.33 -7.64 3.26
N ARG A 132 3.04 -7.69 3.59
CA ARG A 132 2.55 -8.28 4.85
C ARG A 132 2.86 -9.78 4.87
N ASP A 133 3.18 -10.35 6.03
CA ASP A 133 3.38 -11.79 6.18
C ASP A 133 2.17 -12.52 6.76
N VAL A 134 2.03 -13.80 6.37
CA VAL A 134 0.91 -14.66 6.76
C VAL A 134 0.75 -14.74 8.27
N PHE A 135 1.83 -15.02 9.01
CA PHE A 135 1.77 -15.33 10.43
C PHE A 135 1.30 -14.12 11.26
N ARG A 136 1.87 -12.94 11.03
CA ARG A 136 1.57 -11.76 11.86
C ARG A 136 0.34 -10.99 11.40
N MET A 137 0.06 -10.98 10.09
CA MET A 137 -0.86 -10.03 9.47
C MET A 137 -1.94 -10.65 8.58
N GLY A 138 -1.94 -11.98 8.40
CA GLY A 138 -2.90 -12.68 7.53
C GLY A 138 -4.36 -12.42 7.90
N THR A 139 -4.76 -12.74 9.13
CA THR A 139 -6.14 -12.58 9.60
C THR A 139 -6.62 -11.14 9.49
N GLY A 140 -5.84 -10.18 10.02
CA GLY A 140 -6.21 -8.76 9.95
C GLY A 140 -6.28 -8.20 8.53
N THR A 141 -5.50 -8.76 7.59
CA THR A 141 -5.59 -8.41 6.17
C THR A 141 -6.90 -8.86 5.56
N SER A 142 -7.30 -10.11 5.78
CA SER A 142 -8.60 -10.62 5.33
C SER A 142 -9.77 -9.83 5.94
N ASP A 143 -9.68 -9.51 7.23
CA ASP A 143 -10.72 -8.78 7.96
C ASP A 143 -10.87 -7.34 7.45
N VAL A 144 -9.77 -6.64 7.15
CA VAL A 144 -9.85 -5.26 6.63
C VAL A 144 -10.39 -5.22 5.20
N LEU A 145 -10.02 -6.18 4.34
CA LEU A 145 -10.59 -6.29 3.00
C LEU A 145 -12.10 -6.54 3.06
N LYS A 146 -12.53 -7.45 3.94
CA LYS A 146 -13.94 -7.73 4.19
C LYS A 146 -14.69 -6.52 4.75
N LYS A 147 -14.11 -5.81 5.72
CA LYS A 147 -14.68 -4.58 6.34
C LYS A 147 -15.02 -3.54 5.28
N TRP A 148 -14.18 -3.37 4.27
CA TRP A 148 -14.38 -2.39 3.20
C TRP A 148 -15.13 -2.94 1.99
N GLY A 149 -15.63 -4.18 2.04
CA GLY A 149 -16.38 -4.79 0.95
C GLY A 149 -15.53 -5.04 -0.31
N LEU A 150 -14.22 -5.19 -0.15
CA LEU A 150 -13.32 -5.51 -1.26
C LEU A 150 -13.39 -7.02 -1.58
N PRO A 151 -13.10 -7.45 -2.82
CA PRO A 151 -12.86 -8.86 -3.14
C PRO A 151 -11.84 -9.45 -2.16
N HIS A 152 -12.10 -10.64 -1.62
CA HIS A 152 -11.29 -11.20 -0.53
C HIS A 152 -11.28 -12.73 -0.51
N ALA A 153 -11.56 -13.39 -1.63
CA ALA A 153 -11.39 -14.84 -1.71
C ALA A 153 -9.92 -15.20 -1.48
N PRO A 154 -9.60 -16.37 -0.89
CA PRO A 154 -8.20 -16.75 -0.61
C PRO A 154 -7.26 -16.70 -1.84
N SER A 155 -7.78 -16.98 -3.04
CA SER A 155 -7.03 -16.88 -4.31
C SER A 155 -6.67 -15.45 -4.72
N GLN A 156 -7.25 -14.45 -4.06
CA GLN A 156 -7.03 -13.04 -4.33
C GLN A 156 -6.02 -12.40 -3.39
N ILE A 157 -5.64 -13.04 -2.28
CA ILE A 157 -4.80 -12.40 -1.25
C ILE A 157 -3.45 -13.12 -1.16
N HIS A 158 -2.38 -12.42 -1.53
CA HIS A 158 -1.03 -12.97 -1.61
C HIS A 158 -0.11 -12.23 -0.63
N LEU A 159 0.14 -12.88 0.50
CA LEU A 159 1.04 -12.40 1.56
C LEU A 159 2.39 -13.13 1.47
N LYS A 160 3.44 -12.47 1.98
CA LYS A 160 4.73 -13.14 2.18
C LYS A 160 4.56 -14.35 3.12
N PRO A 161 5.11 -15.52 2.76
CA PRO A 161 5.12 -16.67 3.65
C PRO A 161 5.85 -16.40 4.97
N ARG A 162 6.94 -15.61 4.93
CA ARG A 162 7.76 -15.28 6.09
C ARG A 162 8.17 -13.80 6.08
N LYS A 163 8.37 -13.24 7.27
CA LYS A 163 8.70 -11.81 7.42
C LYS A 163 10.02 -11.39 6.80
N ASP A 164 11.02 -12.29 6.83
CA ASP A 164 12.41 -12.06 6.44
C ASP A 164 12.64 -12.13 4.93
N MET A 165 11.63 -12.57 4.16
CA MET A 165 11.69 -12.52 2.71
C MET A 165 11.67 -11.08 2.20
N ASP A 166 12.49 -10.79 1.20
CA ASP A 166 12.52 -9.50 0.53
C ASP A 166 11.20 -9.27 -0.22
N ASP A 167 10.58 -8.12 0.03
CA ASP A 167 9.29 -7.75 -0.56
C ASP A 167 9.35 -7.71 -2.09
N HIS A 168 10.31 -6.96 -2.63
CA HIS A 168 10.50 -6.80 -4.08
C HIS A 168 10.73 -8.13 -4.80
N LEU A 169 11.52 -9.06 -4.22
CA LEU A 169 11.77 -10.38 -4.83
C LEU A 169 10.51 -11.26 -4.78
N PHE A 170 9.83 -11.31 -3.64
CA PHE A 170 8.57 -12.04 -3.51
C PHE A 170 7.53 -11.57 -4.53
N LYS A 171 7.37 -10.25 -4.67
CA LYS A 171 6.41 -9.67 -5.62
C LYS A 171 6.78 -10.01 -7.08
N LEU A 172 8.06 -9.90 -7.43
CA LEU A 172 8.55 -10.24 -8.76
C LEU A 172 8.28 -11.72 -9.11
N GLU A 173 8.65 -12.64 -8.22
CA GLU A 173 8.46 -14.08 -8.43
C GLU A 173 6.98 -14.43 -8.61
N TRP A 174 6.12 -13.82 -7.79
CA TRP A 174 4.67 -14.03 -7.90
C TRP A 174 4.12 -13.52 -9.23
N LEU A 175 4.54 -12.33 -9.67
CA LEU A 175 4.12 -11.75 -10.96
C LEU A 175 4.62 -12.60 -12.14
N GLN A 176 5.85 -13.11 -12.09
CA GLN A 176 6.39 -14.00 -13.13
C GLN A 176 5.56 -15.28 -13.26
N LYS A 177 5.15 -15.86 -12.12
CA LYS A 177 4.24 -17.00 -12.12
C LYS A 177 2.88 -16.64 -12.71
N LEU A 178 2.28 -15.53 -12.28
CA LEU A 178 1.00 -15.05 -12.82
C LEU A 178 1.07 -14.87 -14.34
N ARG A 179 2.16 -14.27 -14.85
CA ARG A 179 2.38 -14.10 -16.29
C ARG A 179 2.46 -15.45 -17.02
N SER A 180 3.14 -16.44 -16.45
CA SER A 180 3.21 -17.79 -17.02
C SER A 180 1.83 -18.47 -17.08
N ASP A 181 1.01 -18.28 -16.04
CA ASP A 181 -0.33 -18.86 -15.96
C ASP A 181 -1.32 -18.14 -16.91
N PHE A 182 -1.09 -16.85 -17.19
CA PHE A 182 -1.94 -15.99 -18.00
C PHE A 182 -1.14 -15.21 -19.07
N PRO A 183 -0.59 -15.89 -20.09
CA PRO A 183 0.32 -15.28 -21.06
C PRO A 183 -0.34 -14.21 -21.93
N SER A 184 -1.65 -14.31 -22.18
CA SER A 184 -2.39 -13.38 -23.04
C SER A 184 -2.98 -12.19 -22.27
N SER A 185 -3.00 -12.22 -20.94
CA SER A 185 -3.66 -11.18 -20.13
C SER A 185 -2.83 -9.91 -20.06
N THR A 186 -3.47 -8.75 -19.94
CA THR A 186 -2.76 -7.51 -19.57
C THR A 186 -2.71 -7.42 -18.05
N ILE A 187 -1.50 -7.34 -17.50
CA ILE A 187 -1.29 -7.25 -16.05
C ILE A 187 -1.03 -5.79 -15.68
N TYR A 188 -1.81 -5.27 -14.74
CA TYR A 188 -1.65 -3.95 -14.16
C TYR A 188 -1.17 -4.10 -12.72
N LEU A 189 -0.04 -3.48 -12.38
CA LEU A 189 0.50 -3.44 -11.04
C LEU A 189 0.29 -2.06 -10.44
N PHE A 190 -0.55 -1.97 -9.41
CA PHE A 190 -0.72 -0.77 -8.59
C PHE A 190 0.20 -0.87 -7.37
N GLU A 191 1.15 0.05 -7.28
CA GLU A 191 2.22 0.00 -6.29
C GLU A 191 2.67 1.42 -5.93
N ASN A 192 3.05 1.65 -4.68
CA ASN A 192 3.60 2.92 -4.20
C ASN A 192 5.13 2.89 -4.00
N GLU A 193 5.76 1.72 -3.85
CA GLU A 193 7.18 1.62 -3.49
C GLU A 193 8.10 1.58 -4.73
N PRO A 194 8.97 2.59 -4.93
CA PRO A 194 9.82 2.67 -6.12
C PRO A 194 10.76 1.48 -6.33
N VAL A 195 11.26 0.85 -5.25
CA VAL A 195 12.11 -0.35 -5.35
C VAL A 195 11.35 -1.50 -6.03
N ASN A 196 10.08 -1.69 -5.67
CA ASN A 196 9.22 -2.71 -6.26
C ASN A 196 8.93 -2.37 -7.74
N ILE A 197 8.54 -1.13 -8.00
CA ILE A 197 8.22 -0.63 -9.35
C ILE A 197 9.41 -0.79 -10.31
N ASN A 198 10.59 -0.33 -9.90
CA ASN A 198 11.77 -0.35 -10.75
C ASN A 198 12.21 -1.76 -11.07
N LEU A 199 12.17 -2.66 -10.08
CA LEU A 199 12.50 -4.06 -10.29
C LEU A 199 11.54 -4.73 -11.28
N VAL A 200 10.23 -4.51 -11.12
CA VAL A 200 9.23 -5.06 -12.03
C VAL A 200 9.41 -4.48 -13.43
N GLY A 201 9.58 -3.16 -13.57
CA GLY A 201 9.79 -2.53 -14.87
C GLY A 201 11.03 -3.03 -15.61
N ASP A 202 12.12 -3.32 -14.89
CA ASP A 202 13.35 -3.87 -15.47
C ASP A 202 13.21 -5.34 -15.89
N LYS A 203 12.42 -6.13 -15.16
CA LYS A 203 12.35 -7.60 -15.32
C LYS A 203 11.11 -8.09 -16.06
N MET A 204 10.05 -7.29 -16.10
CA MET A 204 8.74 -7.59 -16.68
C MET A 204 8.19 -6.32 -17.36
N PRO A 205 8.83 -5.83 -18.43
CA PRO A 205 8.47 -4.57 -19.08
C PRO A 205 7.07 -4.57 -19.72
N ASP A 206 6.45 -5.74 -19.85
CA ASP A 206 5.08 -5.95 -20.31
C ASP A 206 4.02 -5.73 -19.21
N VAL A 207 4.42 -5.70 -17.93
CA VAL A 207 3.53 -5.35 -16.82
C VAL A 207 3.33 -3.84 -16.82
N ARG A 208 2.07 -3.41 -16.83
CA ARG A 208 1.72 -1.99 -16.79
C ARG A 208 1.73 -1.49 -15.36
N VAL A 209 2.70 -0.64 -15.05
CA VAL A 209 2.83 -0.05 -13.72
C VAL A 209 1.92 1.16 -13.57
N ILE A 210 1.11 1.14 -12.53
CA ILE A 210 0.35 2.27 -12.01
C ILE A 210 0.99 2.69 -10.69
N TYR A 211 1.74 3.79 -10.72
CA TYR A 211 2.42 4.33 -9.56
C TYR A 211 1.44 5.14 -8.72
N MET A 212 1.13 4.64 -7.53
CA MET A 212 0.39 5.38 -6.51
C MET A 212 1.36 6.30 -5.77
N ASN A 213 1.42 7.58 -6.14
CA ASN A 213 2.34 8.55 -5.55
C ASN A 213 1.86 9.01 -4.16
N THR A 214 2.06 8.13 -3.20
CA THR A 214 1.80 8.30 -1.77
C THR A 214 3.11 8.13 -0.98
N THR A 215 3.04 7.93 0.33
CA THR A 215 4.24 7.69 1.14
C THR A 215 4.94 6.38 0.76
N HIS A 216 6.27 6.36 0.77
CA HIS A 216 7.13 5.21 0.47
C HIS A 216 8.49 5.35 1.15
N SER A 217 9.35 4.34 1.06
CA SER A 217 10.64 4.27 1.78
C SER A 217 11.69 5.29 1.34
N ARG A 218 11.50 5.90 0.16
CA ARG A 218 12.43 6.83 -0.51
C ARG A 218 13.84 6.24 -0.72
N ARG A 219 13.96 4.92 -0.74
CA ARG A 219 15.22 4.23 -1.10
C ARG A 219 15.62 4.47 -2.54
N GLU A 220 14.63 4.63 -3.42
CA GLU A 220 14.80 4.92 -4.84
C GLU A 220 13.75 5.94 -5.31
N ASN A 221 13.99 6.52 -6.48
CA ASN A 221 12.99 7.24 -7.27
C ASN A 221 12.44 6.30 -8.36
N VAL A 222 11.20 6.53 -8.79
CA VAL A 222 10.61 5.75 -9.90
C VAL A 222 11.32 6.09 -11.21
N ARG A 223 11.83 5.06 -11.91
CA ARG A 223 12.47 5.17 -13.23
C ARG A 223 11.80 4.29 -14.30
N ALA A 224 11.07 3.26 -13.89
CA ALA A 224 10.30 2.45 -14.84
C ALA A 224 9.19 3.28 -15.51
N PRO A 225 8.82 3.01 -16.78
CA PRO A 225 7.63 3.58 -17.39
C PRO A 225 6.39 3.28 -16.55
N HIS A 226 5.58 4.30 -16.26
CA HIS A 226 4.41 4.15 -15.39
C HIS A 226 3.33 5.18 -15.73
N THR A 227 2.10 4.88 -15.31
CA THR A 227 1.04 5.88 -15.16
C THR A 227 1.00 6.31 -13.70
N GLU A 228 1.14 7.61 -13.43
CA GLU A 228 1.12 8.14 -12.07
C GLU A 228 -0.30 8.57 -11.66
N ILE A 229 -0.71 8.16 -10.46
CA ILE A 229 -1.96 8.55 -9.80
C ILE A 229 -1.70 8.97 -8.35
N PHE A 230 -2.56 9.83 -7.80
CA PHE A 230 -2.48 10.28 -6.39
C PHE A 230 -3.71 9.85 -5.56
N ASN A 231 -4.76 9.40 -6.23
CA ASN A 231 -5.98 8.85 -5.67
C ASN A 231 -6.67 8.01 -6.76
N TYR A 232 -7.85 7.46 -6.45
CA TYR A 232 -8.64 6.62 -7.33
C TYR A 232 -9.99 7.26 -7.71
N THR A 233 -10.10 8.59 -7.60
CA THR A 233 -11.31 9.31 -7.96
C THR A 233 -11.48 9.31 -9.47
N ILE A 234 -12.56 8.68 -9.93
CA ILE A 234 -13.01 8.72 -11.32
C ILE A 234 -13.89 9.96 -11.48
N GLU A 235 -13.52 10.86 -12.37
CA GLU A 235 -14.42 11.94 -12.80
C GLU A 235 -15.54 11.34 -13.65
N ARG A 236 -16.78 11.61 -13.27
CA ARG A 236 -17.95 11.33 -14.09
C ARG A 236 -18.36 12.65 -14.73
N ASP A 237 -18.53 12.65 -16.05
CA ASP A 237 -19.21 13.72 -16.78
C ASP A 237 -20.67 13.87 -16.32
#